data_AF-A0A377Z5J3-F1
#
_entry.id   AF-A0A377Z5J3-F1
#
_cell.length_a   1.000
_cell.length_b   1.000
_cell.length_c   1.000
_cell.angle_alpha   90.00
_cell.angle_beta   90.00
_cell.angle_gamma   90.00
#
_symmetry.space_group_name_H-M   'P 1'
#
loop_
_entity.id
_entity.type
_entity.pdbx_description
1 polymer ?
#
loop_
_entity_poly.entity_id
_entity_poly.type
_entity_poly.pdbx_seq_one_letter_code
_entity_poly.pdbx_strand_id
1 'polypeptide(L)'
;MQDAAENAPCFLLCDAQAMKRYGLGLARPAPVNNDALVAAGYLHKADTLAALAQQLGLDAQTLSETVARYNRDAAQGVDREFAKGGNSYNRAMGDPGHQPDACNAPLLSAPFYAIKLYTGDLGTSRGLVTTADAQVVNTQGNPIPGLYAVGKRHGFADGRHLSGPRHHPRPGADVWLSRRLPSGTTLHPLIRKTS
;
A
#
# COMPACT_ATOMS: atom_id res chain seq x y z
N MET A 1 -14.61 -17.05 11.24
CA MET A 1 -14.48 -16.23 10.02
C MET A 1 -13.80 -14.94 10.45
N GLN A 2 -12.56 -14.71 10.03
CA GLN A 2 -11.95 -13.39 10.22
C GLN A 2 -12.67 -12.43 9.29
N ASP A 3 -13.32 -11.40 9.85
CA ASP A 3 -13.90 -10.31 9.08
C ASP A 3 -12.82 -9.74 8.17
N ALA A 4 -13.11 -9.63 6.87
CA ALA A 4 -12.20 -9.00 5.93
C ALA A 4 -11.87 -7.60 6.47
N ALA A 5 -10.59 -7.31 6.66
CA ALA A 5 -10.16 -5.98 7.08
C ALA A 5 -10.77 -4.95 6.13
N GLU A 6 -11.26 -3.84 6.68
CA GLU A 6 -12.14 -2.86 6.01
C GLU A 6 -11.62 -2.33 4.65
N ASN A 7 -10.33 -2.49 4.37
CA ASN A 7 -9.66 -2.02 3.15
C ASN A 7 -8.93 -3.12 2.36
N ALA A 8 -9.24 -4.40 2.59
CA ALA A 8 -8.65 -5.53 1.88
C ALA A 8 -9.72 -6.29 1.07
N PRO A 9 -9.51 -6.53 -0.24
CA PRO A 9 -8.35 -6.15 -1.04
C PRO A 9 -8.38 -4.68 -1.48
N CYS A 10 -7.20 -4.10 -1.71
CA CYS A 10 -7.05 -2.83 -2.43
C CYS A 10 -6.37 -3.05 -3.78
N PHE A 11 -6.45 -2.07 -4.68
CA PHE A 11 -5.89 -2.19 -6.02
C PHE A 11 -4.88 -1.07 -6.26
N LEU A 12 -3.76 -1.43 -6.86
CA LEU A 12 -2.74 -0.49 -7.33
C LEU A 12 -2.83 -0.41 -8.84
N LEU A 13 -2.99 0.81 -9.39
CA LEU A 13 -3.20 1.07 -10.80
C LEU A 13 -2.05 1.87 -11.41
N CYS A 14 -1.73 1.60 -12.68
CA CYS A 14 -0.84 2.44 -13.48
C CYS A 14 -1.24 2.46 -14.97
N ASP A 15 -0.70 3.42 -15.71
CA ASP A 15 -0.92 3.54 -17.15
C ASP A 15 0.24 2.91 -17.95
N ALA A 16 0.14 2.91 -19.28
CA ALA A 16 1.14 2.29 -20.13
C ALA A 16 2.53 2.93 -20.02
N GLN A 17 2.62 4.24 -19.80
CA GLN A 17 3.90 4.95 -19.67
C GLN A 17 4.58 4.59 -18.34
N ALA A 18 3.82 4.60 -17.24
CA ALA A 18 4.29 4.20 -15.93
C ALA A 18 4.69 2.71 -15.94
N MET A 19 3.86 1.84 -16.52
CA MET A 19 4.16 0.41 -16.65
C MET A 19 5.45 0.17 -17.44
N LYS A 20 5.65 0.90 -18.54
CA LYS A 20 6.86 0.81 -19.37
C LYS A 20 8.12 1.23 -18.60
N ARG A 21 8.04 2.27 -17.77
CA ARG A 21 9.20 2.86 -17.06
C ARG A 21 9.53 2.15 -15.74
N TYR A 22 8.53 1.83 -14.94
CA TYR A 22 8.73 1.38 -13.55
C TYR A 22 8.25 -0.06 -13.32
N GLY A 23 7.30 -0.55 -14.13
CA GLY A 23 6.62 -1.82 -13.89
C GLY A 23 5.55 -1.70 -12.79
N LEU A 24 5.04 -2.84 -12.33
CA LEU A 24 3.98 -2.92 -11.32
C LEU A 24 4.06 -4.24 -10.54
N GLY A 25 4.52 -4.20 -9.29
CA GLY A 25 4.72 -5.40 -8.47
C GLY A 25 5.71 -6.39 -9.09
N LEU A 26 5.26 -7.62 -9.39
CA LEU A 26 6.06 -8.63 -10.10
C LEU A 26 6.23 -8.30 -11.59
N ALA A 27 5.34 -7.49 -12.15
CA ALA A 27 5.40 -7.10 -13.56
C ALA A 27 6.53 -6.10 -13.77
N ARG A 28 7.43 -6.43 -14.70
CA ARG A 28 8.69 -5.69 -14.89
C ARG A 28 8.52 -4.61 -15.96
N PRO A 29 9.29 -3.51 -15.87
CA PRO A 29 9.28 -2.49 -16.92
C PRO A 29 9.77 -3.07 -18.26
N ALA A 30 9.48 -2.33 -19.33
CA ALA A 30 9.92 -2.70 -20.67
C ALA A 30 11.45 -2.88 -20.74
N PRO A 31 11.95 -3.78 -21.59
CA PRO A 31 11.24 -4.53 -22.64
C PRO A 31 10.70 -5.91 -22.20
N VAL A 32 10.58 -6.19 -20.89
CA VAL A 32 10.14 -7.50 -20.41
C VAL A 32 8.69 -7.80 -20.83
N ASN A 33 8.44 -9.01 -21.35
CA ASN A 33 7.09 -9.48 -21.62
C ASN A 33 6.41 -9.93 -20.30
N ASN A 34 5.26 -9.31 -19.98
CA ASN A 34 4.46 -9.61 -18.79
C ASN A 34 3.19 -10.44 -19.09
N ASP A 35 3.01 -10.97 -20.30
CA ASP A 35 1.80 -11.70 -20.72
C ASP A 35 1.51 -12.91 -19.83
N ALA A 36 2.56 -13.59 -19.33
CA ALA A 36 2.40 -14.69 -18.39
C ALA A 36 1.74 -14.26 -17.07
N LEU A 37 2.02 -13.04 -16.60
CA LEU A 37 1.39 -12.48 -15.40
C LEU A 37 -0.05 -12.06 -15.65
N VAL A 38 -0.36 -11.62 -16.88
CA VAL A 38 -1.72 -11.32 -17.31
C VAL A 38 -2.55 -12.61 -17.39
N ALA A 39 -2.01 -13.64 -18.04
CA ALA A 39 -2.65 -14.94 -18.15
C ALA A 39 -2.85 -15.62 -16.79
N ALA A 40 -1.93 -15.43 -15.85
CA ALA A 40 -2.04 -15.92 -14.48
C ALA A 40 -3.06 -15.13 -13.62
N GLY A 41 -3.63 -14.03 -14.12
CA GLY A 41 -4.55 -13.18 -13.36
C GLY A 41 -3.90 -12.37 -12.25
N TYR A 42 -2.56 -12.28 -12.23
CA TYR A 42 -1.83 -11.42 -11.30
C TYR A 42 -1.89 -9.96 -11.75
N LEU A 43 -1.70 -9.72 -13.05
CA LEU A 43 -1.72 -8.40 -13.68
C LEU A 43 -2.98 -8.24 -14.52
N HIS A 44 -3.87 -7.35 -14.13
CA HIS A 44 -5.03 -6.99 -14.94
C HIS A 44 -4.62 -5.93 -15.96
N LYS A 45 -5.11 -6.05 -17.20
CA LYS A 45 -4.80 -5.16 -18.32
C LYS A 45 -6.07 -4.89 -19.12
N ALA A 46 -6.36 -3.62 -19.38
CA ALA A 46 -7.48 -3.23 -20.24
C ALA A 46 -7.22 -1.89 -20.95
N ASP A 47 -7.85 -1.70 -22.11
CA ASP A 47 -7.68 -0.46 -22.91
C ASP A 47 -8.51 0.71 -22.35
N THR A 48 -9.47 0.45 -21.48
CA THR A 48 -10.28 1.48 -20.82
C THR A 48 -10.40 1.21 -19.32
N LEU A 49 -10.56 2.29 -18.55
CA LEU A 49 -10.80 2.19 -17.10
C LEU A 49 -12.09 1.43 -16.79
N ALA A 50 -13.12 1.56 -17.63
CA ALA A 50 -14.38 0.83 -17.46
C ALA A 50 -14.18 -0.69 -17.61
N ALA A 51 -13.44 -1.13 -18.63
CA ALA A 51 -13.11 -2.53 -18.81
C ALA A 51 -12.20 -3.05 -17.69
N LEU A 52 -11.26 -2.23 -17.21
CA LEU A 52 -10.43 -2.57 -16.05
C LEU A 52 -11.30 -2.74 -14.79
N ALA A 53 -12.22 -1.82 -14.53
CA ALA A 53 -13.14 -1.91 -13.40
C ALA A 53 -13.96 -3.20 -13.42
N GLN A 54 -14.47 -3.58 -14.60
CA GLN A 54 -15.19 -4.84 -14.78
C GLN A 54 -14.33 -6.06 -14.44
N GLN A 55 -13.07 -6.10 -14.91
CA GLN A 55 -12.14 -7.20 -14.58
C GLN A 55 -11.85 -7.29 -13.07
N LEU A 56 -11.84 -6.15 -12.37
CA LEU A 56 -11.55 -6.06 -10.93
C LEU A 56 -12.78 -6.22 -10.04
N GLY A 57 -14.00 -6.26 -10.61
CA GLY A 57 -15.25 -6.25 -9.86
C GLY A 57 -15.55 -4.91 -9.18
N LEU A 58 -15.09 -3.81 -9.76
CA LEU A 58 -15.29 -2.44 -9.28
C LEU A 58 -16.41 -1.74 -10.06
N ASP A 59 -17.01 -0.72 -9.45
CA ASP A 59 -17.92 0.18 -10.14
C ASP A 59 -17.14 1.08 -11.13
N ALA A 60 -17.49 0.99 -12.41
CA ALA A 60 -16.76 1.65 -13.49
C ALA A 60 -16.86 3.19 -13.42
N GLN A 61 -18.00 3.71 -12.99
CA GLN A 61 -18.21 5.15 -12.87
C GLN A 61 -17.35 5.73 -11.73
N THR A 62 -17.41 5.10 -10.56
CA THR A 62 -16.63 5.48 -9.37
C THR A 62 -15.13 5.46 -9.65
N LEU A 63 -14.64 4.43 -10.34
CA LEU A 63 -13.23 4.36 -10.73
C LEU A 63 -12.86 5.51 -11.68
N SER A 64 -13.68 5.74 -12.70
CA SER A 64 -13.43 6.79 -13.70
C SER A 64 -13.44 8.18 -13.07
N GLU A 65 -14.39 8.48 -12.18
CA GLU A 65 -14.46 9.74 -11.44
C GLU A 65 -13.25 9.93 -10.52
N THR A 66 -12.79 8.85 -9.88
CA THR A 66 -11.61 8.90 -9.00
C THR A 66 -10.35 9.17 -9.79
N VAL A 67 -10.13 8.47 -10.91
CA VAL A 67 -8.98 8.72 -11.79
C VAL A 67 -9.06 10.12 -12.41
N ALA A 68 -10.25 10.58 -12.78
CA ALA A 68 -10.41 11.94 -13.30
C ALA A 68 -10.07 13.01 -12.25
N ARG A 69 -10.44 12.80 -10.98
CA ARG A 69 -10.05 13.68 -9.87
C ARG A 69 -8.54 13.64 -9.66
N TYR A 70 -7.96 12.46 -9.57
CA TYR A 70 -6.52 12.27 -9.42
C TYR A 70 -5.73 12.95 -10.54
N ASN A 71 -6.16 12.81 -11.80
CA ASN A 71 -5.46 13.41 -12.94
C ASN A 71 -5.48 14.95 -12.91
N ARG A 72 -6.56 15.57 -12.42
CA ARG A 72 -6.62 17.03 -12.25
C ARG A 72 -5.62 17.52 -11.19
N ASP A 73 -5.53 16.78 -10.11
CA ASP A 73 -4.63 17.04 -8.99
C ASP A 73 -3.16 16.84 -9.42
N ALA A 74 -2.85 15.71 -10.07
CA ALA A 74 -1.53 15.41 -10.62
C ALA A 74 -1.06 16.45 -11.64
N ALA A 75 -1.95 16.96 -12.50
CA ALA A 75 -1.62 18.03 -13.44
C ALA A 75 -1.19 19.34 -12.75
N GLN A 76 -1.60 19.55 -11.50
CA GLN A 76 -1.21 20.69 -10.66
C GLN A 76 -0.01 20.39 -9.75
N GLY A 77 0.49 19.15 -9.73
CA GLY A 77 1.57 18.72 -8.84
C GLY A 77 1.17 18.67 -7.37
N VAL A 78 -0.13 18.50 -7.10
CA VAL A 78 -0.68 18.44 -5.74
C VAL A 78 -1.56 17.22 -5.65
N ASP A 79 -1.52 16.52 -4.53
CA ASP A 79 -2.54 15.54 -4.16
C ASP A 79 -3.30 16.08 -2.95
N ARG A 80 -4.54 16.52 -3.17
CA ARG A 80 -5.34 17.16 -2.11
C ARG A 80 -5.96 16.15 -1.16
N GLU A 81 -6.07 14.89 -1.57
CA GLU A 81 -6.78 13.85 -0.83
C GLU A 81 -5.82 13.17 0.17
N PHE A 82 -4.58 12.88 -0.26
CA PHE A 82 -3.60 12.17 0.58
C PHE A 82 -2.28 12.91 0.79
N ALA A 83 -2.14 14.14 0.27
CA ALA A 83 -0.92 14.95 0.40
C ALA A 83 0.36 14.24 -0.11
N LYS A 84 0.21 13.33 -1.07
CA LYS A 84 1.34 12.67 -1.74
C LYS A 84 2.26 13.72 -2.39
N GLY A 85 3.57 13.50 -2.28
CA GLY A 85 4.59 14.48 -2.72
C GLY A 85 4.80 15.69 -1.78
N GLY A 86 3.95 15.87 -0.77
CA GLY A 86 4.01 17.04 0.14
C GLY A 86 5.25 17.10 1.06
N ASN A 87 5.90 15.97 1.34
CA ASN A 87 7.07 15.91 2.23
C ASN A 87 8.35 15.43 1.49
N SER A 88 9.52 15.68 2.09
CA SER A 88 10.82 15.32 1.50
C SER A 88 11.02 13.81 1.34
N TYR A 89 10.43 13.00 2.23
CA TYR A 89 10.49 11.55 2.16
C TYR A 89 9.80 11.01 0.89
N ASN A 90 8.57 11.47 0.62
CA ASN A 90 7.81 11.10 -0.57
C ASN A 90 8.57 11.50 -1.83
N ARG A 91 9.05 12.76 -1.89
CA ARG A 91 9.80 13.26 -3.06
C ARG A 91 11.10 12.51 -3.32
N ALA A 92 11.79 12.05 -2.27
CA ALA A 92 12.98 11.23 -2.42
C ALA A 92 12.69 9.84 -3.03
N MET A 93 11.46 9.33 -2.90
CA MET A 93 11.03 8.06 -3.50
C MET A 93 10.38 8.22 -4.89
N GLY A 94 10.02 9.45 -5.29
CA GLY A 94 9.45 9.77 -6.60
C GLY A 94 10.47 9.76 -7.74
N ASP A 95 10.03 9.96 -8.98
CA ASP A 95 10.91 10.17 -10.13
C ASP A 95 11.32 11.66 -10.21
N PRO A 96 12.60 12.01 -9.97
CA PRO A 96 13.07 13.39 -10.05
C PRO A 96 12.91 14.01 -11.45
N GLY A 97 12.83 13.16 -12.48
CA GLY A 97 12.60 13.56 -13.87
C GLY A 97 11.13 13.87 -14.20
N HIS A 98 10.20 13.60 -13.28
CA HIS A 98 8.80 13.96 -13.46
C HIS A 98 8.49 15.30 -12.78
N GLN A 99 7.84 16.18 -13.54
CA GLN A 99 7.40 17.50 -13.13
C GLN A 99 5.90 17.62 -13.42
N PRO A 100 5.12 18.38 -12.64
CA PRO A 100 5.54 19.29 -11.55
C PRO A 100 5.84 18.62 -10.20
N ASP A 101 5.45 17.37 -9.99
CA ASP A 101 5.71 16.61 -8.75
C ASP A 101 6.28 15.23 -9.08
N ALA A 102 7.46 14.93 -8.53
CA ALA A 102 8.13 13.64 -8.70
C ALA A 102 7.27 12.41 -8.34
N CYS A 103 6.25 12.58 -7.49
CA CYS A 103 5.41 11.50 -6.99
C CYS A 103 4.09 11.33 -7.77
N ASN A 104 3.62 12.37 -8.45
CA ASN A 104 2.25 12.45 -8.96
C ASN A 104 2.24 12.66 -10.48
N ALA A 105 1.92 11.59 -11.21
CA ALA A 105 1.81 11.59 -12.66
C ALA A 105 0.39 11.18 -13.07
N PRO A 106 -0.25 11.87 -14.03
CA PRO A 106 -1.60 11.53 -14.44
C PRO A 106 -1.64 10.19 -15.21
N LEU A 107 -2.72 9.43 -15.02
CA LEU A 107 -3.00 8.18 -15.74
C LEU A 107 -3.78 8.48 -17.01
N LEU A 108 -3.10 8.60 -18.14
CA LEU A 108 -3.70 9.04 -19.41
C LEU A 108 -3.51 8.06 -20.56
N SER A 109 -2.48 7.21 -20.49
CA SER A 109 -2.09 6.35 -21.61
C SER A 109 -2.60 4.93 -21.43
N ALA A 110 -3.59 4.54 -22.23
CA ALA A 110 -3.96 3.14 -22.36
C ALA A 110 -2.80 2.31 -22.96
N PRO A 111 -2.72 0.99 -22.69
CA PRO A 111 -3.56 0.23 -21.76
C PRO A 111 -3.32 0.58 -20.28
N PHE A 112 -4.36 0.43 -19.47
CA PHE A 112 -4.33 0.57 -18.02
C PHE A 112 -4.07 -0.79 -17.36
N TYR A 113 -3.31 -0.77 -16.27
CA TYR A 113 -2.90 -1.95 -15.54
C TYR A 113 -3.32 -1.88 -14.08
N ALA A 114 -3.61 -3.02 -13.47
CA ALA A 114 -3.84 -3.10 -12.04
C ALA A 114 -3.32 -4.42 -11.44
N ILE A 115 -2.90 -4.35 -10.18
CA ILE A 115 -2.65 -5.53 -9.35
C ILE A 115 -3.49 -5.47 -8.08
N LYS A 116 -3.86 -6.64 -7.58
CA LYS A 116 -4.57 -6.78 -6.32
C LYS A 116 -3.57 -6.83 -5.16
N LEU A 117 -3.73 -5.94 -4.21
CA LEU A 117 -2.94 -5.87 -2.99
C LEU A 117 -3.75 -6.40 -1.81
N TYR A 118 -3.06 -7.20 -1.00
CA TYR A 118 -3.55 -7.67 0.29
C TYR A 118 -2.67 -7.08 1.36
N THR A 119 -3.24 -6.79 2.53
CA THR A 119 -2.48 -6.33 3.69
C THR A 119 -1.55 -7.46 4.14
N GLY A 120 -0.28 -7.37 3.76
CA GLY A 120 0.77 -8.24 4.27
C GLY A 120 1.35 -7.69 5.56
N ASP A 121 1.65 -8.58 6.52
CA ASP A 121 2.45 -8.22 7.67
C ASP A 121 3.94 -8.18 7.25
N LEU A 122 4.59 -7.02 7.36
CA LEU A 122 6.02 -6.85 7.08
C LEU A 122 6.92 -7.37 8.23
N GLY A 123 6.30 -7.87 9.30
CA GLY A 123 6.96 -8.55 10.40
C GLY A 123 6.23 -8.27 11.71
N THR A 124 5.88 -9.33 12.43
CA THR A 124 5.35 -9.22 13.79
C THR A 124 6.40 -8.56 14.72
N SER A 125 6.06 -7.40 15.30
CA SER A 125 6.90 -6.70 16.28
C SER A 125 6.94 -7.35 17.68
N ARG A 126 6.42 -8.57 17.86
CA ARG A 126 6.46 -9.30 19.14
C ARG A 126 7.79 -10.06 19.24
N GLY A 127 8.82 -9.38 19.73
CA GLY A 127 10.12 -9.98 20.07
C GLY A 127 10.21 -10.43 21.53
N LEU A 128 11.26 -11.17 21.87
CA LEU A 128 11.63 -11.42 23.26
C LEU A 128 12.11 -10.12 23.90
N VAL A 129 11.76 -9.87 25.15
CA VAL A 129 12.29 -8.74 25.92
C VAL A 129 13.74 -9.06 26.27
N THR A 130 14.64 -8.10 26.04
CA THR A 130 16.06 -8.25 26.36
C THR A 130 16.61 -7.08 27.16
N THR A 131 17.71 -7.31 27.86
CA THR A 131 18.53 -6.26 28.44
C THR A 131 19.35 -5.51 27.37
N ALA A 132 20.06 -4.45 27.78
CA ALA A 132 20.97 -3.69 26.90
C ALA A 132 22.08 -4.57 26.28
N ASP A 133 22.46 -5.65 26.97
CA ASP A 133 23.45 -6.63 26.50
C ASP A 133 22.83 -7.78 25.69
N ALA A 134 21.60 -7.59 25.20
CA ALA A 134 20.85 -8.54 24.38
C ALA A 134 20.49 -9.87 25.07
N GLN A 135 20.56 -9.94 26.40
CA GLN A 135 20.16 -11.11 27.19
C GLN A 135 18.64 -11.18 27.31
N VAL A 136 18.05 -12.34 27.04
CA VAL A 136 16.59 -12.54 27.16
C VAL A 136 16.20 -12.53 28.64
N VAL A 137 15.13 -11.81 28.98
CA VAL A 137 14.58 -11.79 30.34
C VAL A 137 13.36 -12.69 30.47
N ASN A 138 13.18 -13.28 31.65
CA ASN A 138 11.98 -14.04 31.99
C ASN A 138 10.80 -13.11 32.33
N THR A 139 9.64 -13.68 32.66
CA THR A 139 8.42 -12.93 33.01
C THR A 139 8.55 -12.06 34.27
N GLN A 140 9.60 -12.27 35.07
CA GLN A 140 9.93 -11.48 36.25
C GLN A 140 11.00 -10.41 35.96
N GLY A 141 11.44 -10.26 34.71
CA GLY A 141 12.45 -9.28 34.30
C GLY A 141 13.90 -9.71 34.56
N ASN A 142 14.14 -10.94 35.02
CA ASN A 142 15.48 -11.45 35.31
C ASN A 142 16.13 -12.04 34.05
N PRO A 143 17.41 -11.72 33.75
CA PRO A 143 18.13 -12.32 32.63
C PRO A 143 18.25 -13.83 32.76
N ILE A 144 18.09 -14.53 31.64
CA ILE A 144 18.29 -15.98 31.54
C ILE A 144 19.75 -16.23 31.10
N PRO A 145 20.60 -16.84 31.94
CA PRO A 145 22.00 -17.08 31.59
C PRO A 145 22.14 -17.92 30.33
N GLY A 146 23.00 -17.48 29.40
CA GLY A 146 23.29 -18.19 28.14
C GLY A 146 22.28 -17.98 27.02
N LEU A 147 21.18 -17.23 27.26
CA LEU A 147 20.17 -16.95 26.25
C LEU A 147 20.23 -15.49 25.78
N TYR A 148 20.67 -15.31 24.54
CA TYR A 148 20.78 -14.01 23.89
C TYR A 148 19.90 -14.01 22.64
N ALA A 149 19.15 -12.94 22.41
CA ALA A 149 18.47 -12.72 21.13
C ALA A 149 19.24 -11.62 20.40
N VAL A 150 19.42 -11.69 19.08
CA VAL A 150 20.00 -10.59 18.29
C VAL A 150 19.29 -10.52 16.93
N GLY A 151 18.77 -9.34 16.56
CA GLY A 151 18.02 -9.13 15.30
C GLY A 151 16.95 -8.04 15.46
N LYS A 152 16.08 -7.80 14.45
CA LYS A 152 14.93 -6.86 14.52
C LYS A 152 13.84 -7.23 15.56
N ARG A 153 14.19 -8.07 16.54
CA ARG A 153 13.30 -8.71 17.51
C ARG A 153 13.78 -8.47 18.94
N HIS A 154 14.16 -7.24 19.23
CA HIS A 154 14.29 -6.71 20.58
C HIS A 154 13.15 -5.76 20.84
N GLY A 155 12.29 -6.08 21.80
CA GLY A 155 11.25 -5.15 22.25
C GLY A 155 11.88 -4.05 23.09
N PHE A 156 11.82 -2.80 22.61
CA PHE A 156 12.05 -1.63 23.47
C PHE A 156 10.81 -1.44 24.36
N ALA A 157 11.03 -1.14 25.64
CA ALA A 157 9.96 -0.92 26.63
C ALA A 157 9.10 0.34 26.36
N ASP A 158 9.48 1.16 25.38
CA ASP A 158 8.71 2.34 24.97
C ASP A 158 8.16 2.14 23.54
N GLY A 159 6.86 1.87 23.46
CA GLY A 159 6.15 1.41 22.27
C GLY A 159 5.93 2.45 21.16
N ARG A 160 6.88 3.34 20.86
CA ARG A 160 6.73 4.31 19.76
C ARG A 160 8.05 4.70 19.10
N HIS A 161 8.49 3.94 18.10
CA HIS A 161 9.05 4.45 16.82
C HIS A 161 9.68 3.31 16.02
N LEU A 162 9.29 3.20 14.74
CA LEU A 162 10.06 2.45 13.73
C LEU A 162 11.00 3.44 13.03
N SER A 163 12.26 3.50 13.44
CA SER A 163 13.33 4.09 12.64
C SER A 163 13.72 3.09 11.54
N GLY A 164 13.41 3.45 10.28
CA GLY A 164 13.56 2.58 9.12
C GLY A 164 15.02 2.23 8.76
N PRO A 165 15.29 1.09 8.10
CA PRO A 165 16.64 0.72 7.67
C PRO A 165 17.04 1.47 6.38
N ARG A 166 18.33 1.85 6.29
CA ARG A 166 18.98 2.26 5.04
C ARG A 166 19.23 1.03 4.17
N HIS A 167 18.39 0.80 3.17
CA HIS A 167 18.72 0.01 1.96
C HIS A 167 17.97 0.57 0.76
N HIS A 168 18.66 0.63 -0.39
CA HIS A 168 18.28 1.29 -1.64
C HIS A 168 16.78 1.25 -2.00
N PRO A 169 16.12 2.42 -2.18
CA PRO A 169 14.79 2.49 -2.74
C PRO A 169 14.85 2.50 -4.28
N ARG A 170 14.01 1.69 -4.90
CA ARG A 170 13.65 1.81 -6.32
C ARG A 170 12.53 2.86 -6.44
N PRO A 171 12.58 3.79 -7.41
CA PRO A 171 11.53 4.78 -7.60
C PRO A 171 10.30 4.14 -8.27
N GLY A 172 9.11 4.45 -7.75
CA GLY A 172 7.83 4.00 -8.29
C GLY A 172 6.67 4.78 -7.67
N ALA A 173 5.83 5.40 -8.51
CA ALA A 173 4.70 6.18 -8.07
C ALA A 173 3.50 5.26 -7.74
N ASP A 174 3.13 5.15 -6.45
CA ASP A 174 2.01 4.30 -6.02
C ASP A 174 0.72 5.10 -5.77
N VAL A 175 -0.36 4.85 -6.54
CA VAL A 175 -1.70 5.40 -6.27
C VAL A 175 -2.53 4.38 -5.49
N TRP A 176 -2.96 4.75 -4.28
CA TRP A 176 -3.79 3.91 -3.41
C TRP A 176 -5.26 4.32 -3.54
N LEU A 177 -6.12 3.42 -4.05
CA LEU A 177 -7.58 3.56 -3.89
C LEU A 177 -8.04 2.64 -2.75
N SER A 178 -8.63 3.22 -1.70
CA SER A 178 -9.44 2.50 -0.71
C SER A 178 -10.88 2.98 -0.79
N ARG A 179 -11.83 2.05 -0.83
CA ARG A 179 -13.27 2.35 -0.86
C ARG A 179 -13.74 2.54 0.58
N ARG A 180 -14.18 3.75 0.94
CA ARG A 180 -14.96 3.95 2.16
C ARG A 180 -16.43 3.62 1.84
N LEU A 181 -16.99 2.60 2.49
CA LEU A 181 -18.44 2.39 2.48
C LEU A 181 -19.11 3.50 3.30
N PRO A 182 -20.30 3.98 2.92
CA PRO A 182 -21.01 5.00 3.69
C PRO A 182 -21.38 4.44 5.07
N SER A 183 -20.83 5.02 6.14
CA SER A 183 -21.24 4.77 7.52
C SER A 183 -22.63 5.38 7.74
N GLY A 184 -23.65 4.54 7.62
CA GLY A 184 -25.04 4.91 7.84
C GLY A 184 -25.80 3.79 8.53
N THR A 185 -25.48 3.50 9.80
CA THR A 185 -26.48 2.88 10.70
C THR A 185 -26.29 3.41 12.11
N THR A 186 -27.27 4.21 12.49
CA THR A 186 -27.47 4.90 13.75
C THR A 186 -27.51 3.94 14.93
N LEU A 187 -26.75 4.25 15.99
CA LEU A 187 -26.93 3.70 17.33
C LEU A 187 -28.32 4.10 17.86
N HIS A 188 -29.13 3.12 18.26
CA HIS A 188 -30.22 3.33 19.21
C HIS A 188 -30.01 2.42 20.43
N PRO A 189 -30.26 2.93 21.66
CA PRO A 189 -30.03 2.21 22.90
C PRO A 189 -31.25 1.37 23.34
N LEU A 190 -30.95 0.39 24.20
CA LEU A 190 -31.82 -0.14 25.26
C LEU A 190 -32.96 -1.13 24.90
N ILE A 191 -32.86 -2.39 25.38
CA ILE A 191 -33.71 -3.04 26.42
C ILE A 191 -33.63 -4.59 26.32
N ARG A 192 -33.67 -5.24 27.50
CA ARG A 192 -33.47 -6.66 27.84
C ARG A 192 -34.55 -7.67 27.39
N LYS A 193 -34.09 -8.93 27.29
CA LYS A 193 -34.63 -10.25 27.78
C LYS A 193 -35.82 -10.99 27.11
N THR A 194 -35.66 -12.32 27.16
CA THR A 194 -36.58 -13.49 27.04
C THR A 194 -36.88 -13.98 25.63
N SER A 195 -36.88 -15.29 25.30
CA SER A 195 -36.79 -16.54 26.10
C SER A 195 -35.66 -17.45 25.64
#